data_AF-A0A937QED8-F1
#
_entry.id   AF-A0A937QED8-F1
#
_cell.length_a   1.000
_cell.length_b   1.000
_cell.length_c   1.000
_cell.angle_alpha   90.00
_cell.angle_beta   90.00
_cell.angle_gamma   90.00
#
_symmetry.space_group_name_H-M   'P 1'
#
loop_
_entity.id
_entity.type
_entity.pdbx_description
1 polymer ?
#
loop_
_entity_poly.entity_id
_entity_poly.type
_entity_poly.pdbx_seq_one_letter_code
_entity_poly.pdbx_strand_id
1 'polypeptide(L)'
;MDCLTILAQATGNANPEAAEQAVVPITRFWQQITSLEMLEAVTFISFGVVCLFYGWRVFKILVVINFGLLGLVMGMALTEKINGLNNQLMGGLVGMGILAVLSVPLMRWAVSILGAAAGGILTSGIWYACGLPEKYIWAGGLIGVVAGGMISFIIFKVAVILFSSMWGSGLIAVGFLAVLHNYSRTAALVQRLVFNVKWFLPTILIVPMVIGVILQHKFLKSSKDWNL
;
A
#
# COMPACT_ATOMS: atom_id res chain seq x y z
N MET A 1 -23.92 17.00 -21.05
CA MET A 1 -22.74 17.59 -20.40
C MET A 1 -21.80 16.43 -20.14
N ASP A 2 -20.95 16.20 -21.12
CA ASP A 2 -20.53 14.86 -21.51
C ASP A 2 -19.13 14.53 -20.96
N CYS A 3 -18.93 13.31 -20.49
CA CYS A 3 -17.64 12.84 -19.97
C CYS A 3 -16.49 13.03 -20.97
N LEU A 4 -16.79 13.05 -22.28
CA LEU A 4 -15.82 13.30 -23.35
C LEU A 4 -15.27 14.74 -23.32
N THR A 5 -16.07 15.74 -22.94
CA THR A 5 -15.59 17.11 -22.77
C THR A 5 -14.67 17.28 -21.56
N ILE A 6 -14.90 16.53 -20.47
CA ILE A 6 -14.01 16.53 -19.30
C ILE A 6 -12.68 15.84 -19.63
N LEU A 7 -12.70 14.73 -20.38
CA LEU A 7 -11.48 14.05 -20.82
C LEU A 7 -10.69 14.88 -21.84
N ALA A 8 -11.35 15.55 -22.79
CA ALA A 8 -10.67 16.42 -23.75
C ALA A 8 -10.05 17.66 -23.07
N GLN A 9 -10.71 18.22 -22.06
CA GLN A 9 -10.17 19.34 -21.28
C GLN A 9 -9.03 18.90 -20.34
N ALA A 10 -9.04 17.64 -19.88
CA ALA A 10 -7.91 17.04 -19.16
C ALA A 10 -6.69 16.78 -20.06
N THR A 11 -6.90 16.41 -21.33
CA THR A 11 -5.81 16.22 -22.31
C THR A 11 -5.25 17.55 -22.84
N GLY A 12 -6.09 18.58 -23.01
CA GLY A 12 -5.66 19.91 -23.47
C GLY A 12 -4.82 20.71 -22.45
N ASN A 13 -4.92 20.37 -21.16
CA ASN A 13 -4.12 20.94 -20.07
C ASN A 13 -2.92 20.07 -19.66
N ALA A 14 -2.62 18.99 -20.41
CA ALA A 14 -1.43 18.20 -20.20
C ALA A 14 -0.20 18.98 -20.68
N ASN A 15 0.26 19.93 -19.87
CA ASN A 15 1.56 20.54 -19.99
C ASN A 15 2.61 19.42 -20.02
N PRO A 16 3.47 19.29 -21.06
CA PRO A 16 4.50 18.25 -21.11
C PRO A 16 5.47 18.31 -19.92
N GLU A 17 5.54 19.43 -19.19
CA GLU A 17 6.31 19.57 -17.95
C GLU A 17 5.70 18.81 -16.75
N ALA A 18 4.41 18.46 -16.77
CA ALA A 18 3.76 17.67 -15.70
C ALA A 18 4.14 16.18 -15.75
N ALA A 19 4.63 15.68 -16.90
CA ALA A 19 5.14 14.33 -17.04
C ALA A 19 6.57 14.18 -16.47
N GLU A 20 7.38 15.25 -16.48
CA GLU A 20 8.70 15.28 -15.82
C GLU A 20 8.61 15.52 -14.30
N GLN A 21 7.53 16.14 -13.81
CA GLN A 21 7.28 16.34 -12.37
C GLN A 21 6.69 15.11 -11.66
N ALA A 22 6.47 14.00 -12.36
CA ALA A 22 6.19 12.70 -11.77
C ALA A 22 7.43 12.05 -11.12
N VAL A 23 8.59 12.72 -11.15
CA VAL A 23 9.69 12.43 -10.22
C VAL A 23 9.32 13.05 -8.88
N VAL A 24 8.76 12.24 -7.99
CA VAL A 24 8.36 12.67 -6.65
C VAL A 24 9.51 13.44 -5.99
N PRO A 25 9.34 14.72 -5.62
CA PRO A 25 10.44 15.54 -5.14
C PRO A 25 11.00 14.92 -3.86
N ILE A 26 12.18 14.29 -3.99
CA ILE A 26 12.90 13.60 -2.90
C ILE A 26 13.08 14.53 -1.70
N THR A 27 13.11 15.84 -1.93
CA THR A 27 13.19 16.89 -0.91
C THR A 27 12.00 16.93 0.05
N ARG A 28 10.76 16.68 -0.42
CA ARG A 28 9.56 16.64 0.44
C ARG A 28 9.60 15.42 1.36
N PHE A 29 9.96 14.25 0.83
CA PHE A 29 10.19 13.06 1.65
C PHE A 29 11.33 13.27 2.63
N TRP A 30 12.45 13.85 2.19
CA TRP A 30 13.60 14.12 3.04
C TRP A 30 13.24 15.05 4.20
N GLN A 31 12.49 16.12 3.95
CA GLN A 31 12.06 17.06 4.98
C GLN A 31 11.19 16.37 6.05
N GLN A 32 10.30 15.47 5.62
CA GLN A 32 9.44 14.68 6.51
C GLN A 32 10.22 13.60 7.26
N ILE A 33 11.30 13.07 6.66
CA ILE A 33 12.24 12.14 7.29
C ILE A 33 13.06 12.86 8.37
N THR A 34 13.50 14.10 8.10
CA THR A 34 14.34 14.89 9.01
C THR A 34 13.56 15.59 10.13
N SER A 35 12.23 15.71 10.01
CA SER A 35 11.38 16.23 11.10
C SER A 35 11.03 15.19 12.16
N LEU A 36 11.34 13.91 11.91
CA LEU A 36 11.03 12.83 12.86
C LEU A 36 11.98 12.85 14.05
N GLU A 37 11.41 12.76 15.24
CA GLU A 37 12.18 12.66 16.48
C GLU A 37 12.81 11.26 16.61
N MET A 38 13.91 11.14 17.37
CA MET A 38 14.63 9.87 17.55
C MET A 38 13.70 8.74 18.03
N LEU A 39 12.72 9.08 18.88
CA LEU A 39 11.72 8.15 19.39
C LEU A 39 10.82 7.59 18.27
N GLU A 40 10.36 8.44 17.36
CA GLU A 40 9.52 8.04 16.22
C GLU A 40 10.28 7.16 15.23
N ALA A 41 11.57 7.45 15.02
CA ALA A 41 12.41 6.63 14.16
C ALA A 41 12.59 5.20 14.71
N VAL A 42 12.80 5.04 16.02
CA VAL A 42 12.94 3.74 16.66
C VAL A 42 11.61 2.96 16.68
N THR A 43 10.48 3.64 16.89
CA THR A 43 9.17 2.99 16.81
C THR A 43 8.84 2.56 15.38
N PHE A 44 9.20 3.32 14.35
CA PHE A 44 9.05 2.92 12.96
C PHE A 44 9.91 1.73 12.56
N ILE A 45 11.17 1.66 13.02
CA ILE A 45 12.01 0.47 12.80
C ILE A 45 11.36 -0.74 13.49
N SER A 46 10.94 -0.59 14.74
CA SER A 46 10.33 -1.69 15.51
C SER A 46 9.04 -2.20 14.86
N PHE A 47 8.15 -1.27 14.47
CA PHE A 47 6.90 -1.60 13.81
C PHE A 47 7.12 -2.19 12.41
N GLY A 48 8.11 -1.67 11.66
CA GLY A 48 8.51 -2.18 10.37
C GLY A 48 9.02 -3.61 10.45
N VAL A 49 9.85 -3.93 11.44
CA VAL A 49 10.34 -5.30 11.70
C VAL A 49 9.19 -6.25 12.05
N VAL A 50 8.26 -5.84 12.92
CA VAL A 50 7.09 -6.65 13.27
C VAL A 50 6.21 -6.92 12.05
N CYS A 51 5.97 -5.92 11.20
CA CYS A 51 5.25 -6.08 9.93
C CYS A 51 5.98 -7.03 8.96
N LEU A 52 7.32 -6.99 8.96
CA LEU A 52 8.17 -7.82 8.11
C LEU A 52 8.19 -9.29 8.58
N PHE A 53 8.15 -9.56 9.88
CA PHE A 53 8.05 -10.94 10.39
C PHE A 53 6.62 -11.52 10.33
N TYR A 54 5.60 -10.72 10.62
CA TYR A 54 4.23 -11.19 10.83
C TYR A 54 3.20 -10.68 9.81
N GLY A 55 3.63 -10.28 8.61
CA GLY A 55 2.81 -9.59 7.61
C GLY A 55 1.41 -10.14 7.41
N TRP A 56 1.26 -11.46 7.25
CA TRP A 56 -0.07 -12.09 7.08
C TRP A 56 -1.00 -11.94 8.31
N ARG A 57 -0.47 -12.13 9.53
CA ARG A 57 -1.29 -12.05 10.75
C ARG A 57 -1.57 -10.59 11.12
N VAL A 58 -0.54 -9.75 11.06
CA VAL A 58 -0.60 -8.32 11.39
C VAL A 58 -1.54 -7.60 10.44
N PHE A 59 -1.48 -7.87 9.13
CA PHE A 59 -2.42 -7.29 8.17
C PHE A 59 -3.87 -7.60 8.49
N LYS A 60 -4.18 -8.86 8.82
CA LYS A 60 -5.55 -9.27 9.15
C LYS A 60 -6.08 -8.52 10.37
N ILE A 61 -5.25 -8.36 11.40
CA ILE A 61 -5.60 -7.64 12.62
C ILE A 61 -5.77 -6.14 12.34
N LEU A 62 -4.83 -5.52 11.63
CA LEU A 62 -4.88 -4.08 11.29
C LEU A 62 -6.13 -3.71 10.50
N VAL A 63 -6.51 -4.52 9.52
CA VAL A 63 -7.71 -4.26 8.72
C VAL A 63 -8.96 -4.37 9.59
N VAL A 64 -9.08 -5.40 10.43
CA VAL A 64 -10.24 -5.55 11.33
C VAL A 64 -10.34 -4.36 12.30
N ILE A 65 -9.21 -3.90 12.85
CA ILE A 65 -9.18 -2.73 13.75
C ILE A 65 -9.59 -1.47 13.00
N ASN A 66 -9.03 -1.20 11.80
CA ASN A 66 -9.39 -0.01 11.02
C ASN A 66 -10.86 0.01 10.61
N PHE A 67 -11.39 -1.11 10.11
CA PHE A 67 -12.81 -1.21 9.77
C PHE A 67 -13.72 -1.17 11.01
N GLY A 68 -13.26 -1.68 12.15
CA GLY A 68 -13.96 -1.53 13.42
C GLY A 68 -14.03 -0.07 13.88
N LEU A 69 -12.91 0.66 13.84
CA LEU A 69 -12.84 2.09 14.16
C LEU A 69 -13.68 2.94 13.20
N LEU A 70 -13.60 2.67 11.89
CA LEU A 70 -14.47 3.33 10.92
C LEU A 70 -15.94 3.02 11.18
N GLY A 71 -16.27 1.77 11.50
CA GLY A 71 -17.63 1.38 11.86
C GLY A 71 -18.14 2.03 13.13
N LEU A 72 -17.26 2.27 14.10
CA LEU A 72 -17.58 3.01 15.32
C LEU A 72 -17.92 4.47 15.02
N VAL A 73 -17.08 5.16 14.24
CA VAL A 73 -17.32 6.56 13.84
C VAL A 73 -18.58 6.68 12.98
N MET A 74 -18.74 5.80 12.00
CA MET A 74 -19.88 5.80 11.11
C MET A 74 -21.17 5.46 11.87
N GLY A 75 -21.13 4.49 12.79
CA GLY A 75 -22.26 4.13 13.65
C GLY A 75 -22.70 5.27 14.57
N MET A 76 -21.75 6.03 15.14
CA MET A 76 -22.07 7.23 15.92
C MET A 76 -22.72 8.32 15.05
N ALA A 77 -22.15 8.59 13.86
CA ALA A 77 -22.68 9.61 12.94
C ALA A 77 -24.08 9.27 12.40
N LEU A 78 -24.38 7.98 12.16
CA LEU A 78 -25.72 7.52 11.78
C LEU A 78 -26.73 7.65 12.93
N THR A 79 -26.29 7.39 14.16
CA THR A 79 -27.14 7.49 15.35
C THR A 79 -27.52 8.93 15.65
N GLU A 80 -26.60 9.87 15.41
CA GLU A 80 -26.83 11.31 15.57
C GLU A 80 -27.86 11.86 14.56
N LYS A 81 -27.97 11.24 13.37
CA LYS A 81 -28.96 11.63 12.36
C LYS A 81 -30.36 11.05 12.59
N ILE A 82 -30.49 10.04 13.45
CA ILE A 82 -31.77 9.39 13.74
C ILE A 82 -32.23 9.89 15.11
N ASN A 83 -33.10 10.90 15.13
CA ASN A 83 -33.69 11.56 16.31
C ASN A 83 -34.57 10.61 17.18
N GLY A 84 -33.99 9.55 17.74
CA GLY A 84 -34.72 8.57 18.54
C GLY A 84 -33.87 7.59 19.35
N LEU A 85 -32.55 7.49 19.09
CA LEU A 85 -31.65 6.68 19.92
C LEU A 85 -30.88 7.56 20.90
N ASN A 86 -31.30 7.54 22.17
CA ASN A 86 -30.59 8.21 23.26
C ASN A 86 -29.20 7.58 23.56
N ASN A 87 -28.87 6.46 22.91
CA ASN A 87 -27.61 5.72 23.14
C ASN A 87 -26.67 5.81 21.92
N GLN A 88 -25.99 6.94 21.76
CA GLN A 88 -24.94 7.17 20.74
C GLN A 88 -23.84 6.09 20.76
N LEU A 89 -23.46 5.64 21.96
CA LEU A 89 -22.49 4.56 22.14
C LEU A 89 -22.99 3.21 21.62
N MET A 90 -24.30 2.94 21.73
CA MET A 90 -24.87 1.66 21.30
C MET A 90 -24.90 1.56 19.77
N GLY A 91 -25.21 2.65 19.07
CA GLY A 91 -25.13 2.68 17.61
C GLY A 91 -23.69 2.64 17.07
N GLY A 92 -22.72 3.25 17.78
CA GLY A 92 -21.30 3.07 17.49
C GLY A 92 -20.84 1.62 17.67
N LEU A 93 -21.26 0.94 18.74
CA LEU A 93 -20.88 -0.46 19.01
C LEU A 93 -21.48 -1.42 17.98
N VAL A 94 -22.73 -1.19 17.56
CA VAL A 94 -23.39 -1.95 16.49
C VAL A 94 -22.69 -1.70 15.16
N GLY A 95 -22.34 -0.45 14.84
CA GLY A 95 -21.59 -0.11 13.63
C GLY A 95 -20.20 -0.76 13.58
N MET A 96 -19.48 -0.77 14.71
CA MET A 96 -18.21 -1.46 14.87
C MET A 96 -18.36 -2.97 14.58
N GLY A 97 -19.36 -3.62 15.17
CA GLY A 97 -19.61 -5.05 14.97
C GLY A 97 -19.91 -5.41 13.52
N ILE A 98 -20.81 -4.66 12.87
CA ILE A 98 -21.21 -4.92 11.47
C ILE A 98 -20.04 -4.72 10.51
N LEU A 99 -19.32 -3.59 10.59
CA LEU A 99 -18.19 -3.34 9.69
C LEU A 99 -16.98 -4.24 9.97
N ALA A 100 -16.77 -4.66 11.23
CA ALA A 100 -15.73 -5.64 11.56
C ALA A 100 -16.01 -7.00 10.90
N VAL A 101 -17.26 -7.49 10.91
CA VAL A 101 -17.63 -8.73 10.23
C VAL A 101 -17.55 -8.57 8.70
N LEU A 102 -18.00 -7.42 8.18
CA LEU A 102 -17.93 -7.10 6.75
C LEU A 102 -16.48 -6.98 6.24
N SER A 103 -15.51 -6.71 7.12
CA SER A 103 -14.10 -6.61 6.73
C SER A 103 -13.55 -7.93 6.14
N VAL A 104 -14.06 -9.09 6.57
CA VAL A 104 -13.60 -10.41 6.12
C VAL A 104 -13.88 -10.65 4.64
N PRO A 105 -15.12 -10.49 4.12
CA PRO A 105 -15.35 -10.58 2.69
C PRO A 105 -14.65 -9.43 1.95
N LEU A 106 -14.65 -8.21 2.50
CA LEU A 106 -14.13 -7.03 1.82
C LEU A 106 -12.63 -7.14 1.47
N MET A 107 -11.84 -7.82 2.31
CA MET A 107 -10.44 -8.16 1.99
C MET A 107 -10.32 -8.87 0.64
N ARG A 108 -11.17 -9.88 0.39
CA ARG A 108 -11.14 -10.68 -0.85
C ARG A 108 -11.51 -9.83 -2.07
N TRP A 109 -12.52 -8.98 -1.93
CA TRP A 109 -12.95 -8.05 -2.99
C TRP A 109 -11.87 -7.03 -3.33
N ALA A 110 -11.23 -6.43 -2.32
CA ALA A 110 -10.18 -5.44 -2.52
C ALA A 110 -9.00 -6.01 -3.31
N VAL A 111 -8.52 -7.21 -2.96
CA VAL A 111 -7.40 -7.84 -3.67
C VAL A 111 -7.79 -8.30 -5.08
N SER A 112 -9.05 -8.69 -5.31
CA SER A 112 -9.53 -8.98 -6.66
C SER A 112 -9.50 -7.74 -7.55
N ILE A 113 -9.96 -6.59 -7.06
CA ILE A 113 -9.95 -5.32 -7.80
C ILE A 113 -8.51 -4.90 -8.11
N LEU A 114 -7.63 -5.01 -7.11
CA LEU A 114 -6.24 -4.61 -7.25
C LEU A 114 -5.46 -5.53 -8.22
N GLY A 115 -5.76 -6.84 -8.20
CA GLY A 115 -5.22 -7.79 -9.18
C GLY A 115 -5.75 -7.58 -10.59
N ALA A 116 -7.03 -7.24 -10.74
CA ALA A 116 -7.61 -6.88 -12.03
C ALA A 116 -6.98 -5.61 -12.59
N ALA A 117 -6.79 -4.57 -11.77
CA ALA A 117 -6.09 -3.34 -12.16
C ALA A 117 -4.63 -3.63 -12.57
N ALA A 118 -3.89 -4.37 -11.73
CA ALA A 118 -2.50 -4.72 -12.02
C ALA A 118 -2.37 -5.59 -13.29
N GLY A 119 -3.25 -6.58 -13.46
CA GLY A 119 -3.30 -7.43 -14.65
C GLY A 119 -3.59 -6.63 -15.92
N GLY A 120 -4.54 -5.70 -15.87
CA GLY A 120 -4.85 -4.81 -16.99
C GLY A 120 -3.71 -3.86 -17.36
N ILE A 121 -2.99 -3.31 -16.37
CA ILE A 121 -1.82 -2.45 -16.62
C ILE A 121 -0.67 -3.28 -17.22
N LEU A 122 -0.42 -4.47 -16.70
CA LEU A 122 0.67 -5.32 -17.20
C LEU A 122 0.41 -5.80 -18.63
N THR A 123 -0.80 -6.31 -18.93
CA THR A 123 -1.10 -6.76 -20.30
C THR A 123 -1.20 -5.60 -21.27
N SER A 124 -1.72 -4.44 -20.88
CA SER A 124 -1.74 -3.26 -21.75
C SER A 124 -0.32 -2.74 -22.01
N GLY A 125 0.56 -2.74 -21.00
CA GLY A 125 1.98 -2.39 -21.15
C GLY A 125 2.75 -3.36 -22.05
N ILE A 126 2.51 -4.67 -21.92
CA ILE A 126 3.09 -5.69 -22.81
C ILE A 126 2.59 -5.51 -24.25
N TRP A 127 1.30 -5.21 -24.43
CA TRP A 127 0.73 -4.95 -25.76
C TRP A 127 1.34 -3.72 -26.42
N TYR A 128 1.58 -2.66 -25.64
CA TYR A 128 2.27 -1.46 -26.09
C TYR A 128 3.72 -1.75 -26.48
N ALA A 129 4.44 -2.54 -25.68
CA ALA A 129 5.83 -2.93 -25.94
C ALA A 129 5.99 -3.81 -27.20
N CYS A 130 4.97 -4.59 -27.57
CA CYS A 130 4.98 -5.41 -28.79
C CYS A 130 4.58 -4.63 -30.06
N GLY A 131 4.19 -3.35 -29.97
CA GLY A 131 3.90 -2.50 -31.14
C GLY A 131 2.63 -2.89 -31.90
N LEU A 132 1.66 -3.55 -31.25
CA LEU A 132 0.39 -3.94 -31.89
C LEU A 132 -0.54 -2.73 -32.10
N PRO A 133 -1.42 -2.76 -33.13
CA PRO A 133 -2.30 -1.65 -33.48
C PRO A 133 -3.17 -1.15 -32.32
N GLU A 134 -3.17 0.17 -32.10
CA GLU A 134 -3.77 0.86 -30.95
C GLU A 134 -5.24 0.55 -30.71
N LYS A 135 -5.97 0.18 -31.77
CA LYS A 135 -7.39 -0.20 -31.73
C LYS A 135 -7.67 -1.44 -30.86
N TYR A 136 -6.69 -2.33 -30.67
CA TYR A 136 -6.85 -3.56 -29.89
C TYR A 136 -6.24 -3.51 -28.48
N ILE A 137 -5.63 -2.38 -28.09
CA ILE A 137 -5.05 -2.21 -26.74
C ILE A 137 -6.12 -2.38 -25.66
N TRP A 138 -7.34 -1.89 -25.91
CA TRP A 138 -8.48 -2.07 -25.01
C TRP A 138 -8.85 -3.55 -24.79
N ALA A 139 -8.71 -4.39 -25.82
CA ALA A 139 -8.98 -5.82 -25.70
C ALA A 139 -7.90 -6.52 -24.85
N GLY A 140 -6.63 -6.18 -25.04
CA GLY A 140 -5.52 -6.68 -24.22
C GLY A 140 -5.59 -6.21 -22.77
N GLY A 141 -6.04 -4.99 -22.52
CA GLY A 141 -6.32 -4.49 -21.18
C GLY A 141 -7.46 -5.26 -20.51
N LEU A 142 -8.59 -5.45 -21.22
CA LEU A 142 -9.75 -6.16 -20.68
C LEU A 142 -9.43 -7.63 -20.37
N ILE A 143 -8.68 -8.32 -21.23
CA ILE A 143 -8.25 -9.71 -20.99
C ILE A 143 -7.39 -9.79 -19.72
N GLY A 144 -6.50 -8.80 -19.50
CA GLY A 144 -5.65 -8.73 -18.31
C GLY A 144 -6.42 -8.40 -17.04
N VAL A 145 -7.48 -7.60 -17.13
CA VAL A 145 -8.39 -7.33 -16.01
C VAL A 145 -9.08 -8.62 -15.56
N VAL A 146 -9.62 -9.39 -16.51
CA VAL A 146 -10.30 -10.67 -16.20
C VAL A 146 -9.31 -11.70 -15.67
N ALA A 147 -8.20 -11.92 -16.39
CA ALA A 147 -7.18 -12.89 -15.99
C ALA A 147 -6.54 -12.52 -14.65
N GLY A 148 -6.16 -11.25 -14.46
CA GLY A 148 -5.59 -10.72 -13.22
C GLY A 148 -6.57 -10.84 -12.05
N GLY A 149 -7.86 -10.57 -12.27
CA GLY A 149 -8.91 -10.78 -11.27
C GLY A 149 -9.02 -12.23 -10.82
N MET A 150 -9.06 -13.18 -11.76
CA MET A 150 -9.13 -14.62 -11.45
C MET A 150 -7.88 -15.12 -10.72
N ILE A 151 -6.70 -14.73 -11.18
CA ILE A 151 -5.41 -15.12 -10.59
C ILE A 151 -5.23 -14.51 -9.19
N SER A 152 -5.80 -13.33 -8.94
CA SER A 152 -5.74 -12.66 -7.62
C SER A 152 -6.30 -13.50 -6.49
N PHE A 153 -7.31 -14.34 -6.75
CA PHE A 153 -7.87 -15.25 -5.74
C PHE A 153 -6.90 -16.35 -5.33
N ILE A 154 -6.06 -16.83 -6.26
CA ILE A 154 -5.05 -17.86 -5.99
C ILE A 154 -3.87 -17.25 -5.23
N ILE A 155 -3.45 -16.04 -5.64
CA ILE A 155 -2.25 -15.37 -5.11
C ILE A 155 -2.58 -14.49 -3.90
N PHE A 156 -3.84 -14.43 -3.44
CA PHE A 156 -4.30 -13.53 -2.37
C PHE A 156 -3.34 -13.45 -1.18
N LYS A 157 -2.93 -14.63 -0.66
CA LYS A 157 -2.04 -14.70 0.49
C LYS A 157 -0.67 -14.08 0.19
N VAL A 158 -0.10 -14.43 -0.96
CA VAL A 158 1.22 -13.96 -1.42
C VAL A 158 1.19 -12.45 -1.74
N ALA A 159 0.11 -11.96 -2.32
CA ALA A 159 -0.07 -10.53 -2.59
C ALA A 159 -0.08 -9.72 -1.29
N VAL A 160 -0.85 -10.15 -0.28
CA VAL A 160 -0.88 -9.49 1.04
C VAL A 160 0.51 -9.48 1.70
N ILE A 161 1.24 -10.59 1.61
CA ILE A 161 2.61 -10.73 2.11
C ILE A 161 3.53 -9.72 1.43
N LEU A 162 3.50 -9.63 0.09
CA LEU A 162 4.29 -8.68 -0.68
C LEU A 162 3.97 -7.23 -0.31
N PHE A 163 2.69 -6.87 -0.20
CA PHE A 163 2.28 -5.52 0.20
C PHE A 163 2.73 -5.18 1.61
N SER A 164 2.57 -6.10 2.57
CA SER A 164 3.00 -5.89 3.96
C SER A 164 4.53 -5.78 4.08
N SER A 165 5.27 -6.56 3.29
CA SER A 165 6.73 -6.49 3.22
C SER A 165 7.22 -5.19 2.57
N MET A 166 6.51 -4.71 1.54
CA MET A 166 6.82 -3.43 0.90
C MET A 166 6.62 -2.26 1.88
N TRP A 167 5.49 -2.25 2.62
CA TRP A 167 5.23 -1.27 3.67
C TRP A 167 6.22 -1.35 4.84
N GLY A 168 6.51 -2.56 5.32
CA GLY A 168 7.47 -2.79 6.41
C GLY A 168 8.89 -2.35 6.03
N SER A 169 9.33 -2.65 4.80
CA SER A 169 10.62 -2.19 4.29
C SER A 169 10.68 -0.68 4.15
N GLY A 170 9.60 -0.04 3.67
CA GLY A 170 9.50 1.42 3.61
C GLY A 170 9.66 2.08 4.99
N LEU A 171 9.00 1.53 6.01
CA LEU A 171 9.12 2.01 7.39
C LEU A 171 10.53 1.81 7.96
N ILE A 172 11.16 0.66 7.71
CA ILE A 172 12.54 0.39 8.13
C ILE A 172 13.50 1.36 7.42
N ALA A 173 13.34 1.56 6.11
CA ALA A 173 14.18 2.47 5.33
C ALA A 173 14.07 3.92 5.83
N VAL A 174 12.85 4.39 6.08
CA VAL A 174 12.58 5.73 6.63
C VAL A 174 13.14 5.87 8.04
N GLY A 175 12.88 4.92 8.94
CA GLY A 175 13.38 4.95 10.31
C GLY A 175 14.91 4.88 10.37
N PHE A 176 15.53 4.05 9.52
CA PHE A 176 16.98 3.97 9.42
C PHE A 176 17.59 5.28 8.92
N LEU A 177 17.03 5.89 7.87
CA LEU A 177 17.47 7.21 7.38
C LEU A 177 17.31 8.30 8.45
N ALA A 178 16.20 8.30 9.21
CA ALA A 178 15.95 9.25 10.27
C ALA A 178 16.97 9.11 11.43
N VAL A 179 17.29 7.89 11.86
CA VAL A 179 18.33 7.64 12.87
C VAL A 179 19.71 8.10 12.38
N LEU A 180 20.06 7.80 11.13
CA LEU A 180 21.34 8.21 10.56
C LEU A 180 21.48 9.73 10.41
N HIS A 181 20.38 10.45 10.18
CA HIS A 181 20.36 11.90 10.11
C HIS A 181 20.54 12.57 11.48
N ASN A 182 19.96 11.99 12.53
CA ASN A 182 20.05 12.53 13.89
C ASN A 182 21.48 12.43 14.48
N TYR A 183 22.33 11.55 13.93
CA TYR A 183 23.77 11.54 14.23
C TYR A 183 24.48 12.68 13.48
N SER A 184 24.64 13.82 14.15
CA SER A 184 25.24 15.06 13.62
C SER A 184 26.59 14.90 12.91
N ARG A 185 27.37 13.87 13.26
CA ARG A 185 28.67 13.55 12.64
C ARG A 185 28.57 12.89 11.26
N THR A 186 27.42 12.32 10.91
CA THR A 186 27.22 11.49 9.70
C THR A 186 26.16 12.07 8.76
N ALA A 187 25.37 13.06 9.21
CA ALA A 187 24.34 13.71 8.42
C ALA A 187 24.81 14.22 7.04
N ALA A 188 26.01 14.84 6.99
CA ALA A 188 26.59 15.34 5.73
C ALA A 188 27.03 14.23 4.76
N LEU A 189 27.48 13.08 5.28
CA LEU A 189 27.82 11.91 4.46
C LEU A 189 26.58 11.21 3.92
N VAL A 190 25.52 11.12 4.74
CA VAL A 190 24.24 10.50 4.35
C VAL A 190 23.55 11.33 3.29
N GLN A 191 23.53 12.66 3.43
CA GLN A 191 22.99 13.55 2.41
C GLN A 191 23.78 13.42 1.09
N ARG A 192 25.11 13.35 1.13
CA ARG A 192 25.91 13.07 -0.07
C ARG A 192 25.59 11.68 -0.65
N LEU A 193 25.43 10.64 0.15
CA LEU A 193 25.10 9.29 -0.34
C LEU A 193 23.71 9.23 -0.99
N VAL A 194 22.71 9.85 -0.37
CA VAL A 194 21.31 9.85 -0.85
C VAL A 194 21.16 10.66 -2.14
N PHE A 195 21.84 11.79 -2.27
CA PHE A 195 21.74 12.65 -3.46
C PHE A 195 22.72 12.28 -4.58
N ASN A 196 23.87 11.67 -4.27
CA ASN A 196 24.89 11.33 -5.27
C ASN A 196 24.74 9.89 -5.79
N VAL A 197 24.26 8.95 -4.98
CA VAL A 197 24.10 7.54 -5.38
C VAL A 197 22.62 7.21 -5.60
N LYS A 198 22.17 7.34 -6.87
CA LYS A 198 20.79 7.02 -7.29
C LYS A 198 20.32 5.60 -6.91
N TRP A 199 21.25 4.66 -6.74
CA TRP A 199 20.99 3.27 -6.36
C TRP A 199 20.91 3.01 -4.86
N PHE A 200 21.27 3.97 -4.00
CA PHE A 200 21.28 3.77 -2.55
C PHE A 200 19.84 3.64 -1.98
N LEU A 201 18.94 4.52 -2.42
CA LEU A 201 17.54 4.53 -1.97
C LEU A 201 16.75 3.29 -2.41
N PRO A 202 16.86 2.81 -3.67
CA PRO A 202 16.27 1.54 -4.06
C PRO A 202 16.88 0.36 -3.30
N THR A 203 18.20 0.34 -3.09
CA THR A 203 18.88 -0.77 -2.41
C THR A 203 18.43 -0.90 -0.96
N ILE A 204 18.34 0.22 -0.23
CA ILE A 204 17.91 0.20 1.17
C ILE A 204 16.45 -0.20 1.35
N LEU A 205 15.63 -0.08 0.30
CA LEU A 205 14.23 -0.50 0.28
C LEU A 205 14.06 -1.94 -0.24
N ILE A 206 14.88 -2.38 -1.20
CA ILE A 206 14.80 -3.72 -1.78
C ILE A 206 15.41 -4.76 -0.84
N VAL A 207 16.54 -4.48 -0.19
CA VAL A 207 17.22 -5.45 0.68
C VAL A 207 16.32 -5.93 1.84
N PRO A 208 15.70 -5.05 2.65
CA PRO A 208 14.80 -5.50 3.71
C PRO A 208 13.54 -6.15 3.15
N MET A 209 13.03 -5.67 2.00
CA MET A 209 11.87 -6.27 1.34
C MET A 209 12.12 -7.72 0.95
N VAL A 210 13.26 -8.03 0.33
CA VAL A 210 13.64 -9.40 -0.07
C VAL A 210 13.84 -10.28 1.16
N ILE A 211 14.51 -9.77 2.20
CA ILE A 211 14.68 -10.48 3.48
C ILE A 211 13.32 -10.81 4.10
N GLY A 212 12.38 -9.86 4.08
CA GLY A 212 11.01 -10.04 4.54
C GLY A 212 10.24 -11.11 3.80
N VAL A 213 10.29 -11.08 2.47
CA VAL A 213 9.63 -12.09 1.63
C VAL A 213 10.21 -13.49 1.89
N ILE A 214 11.53 -13.64 2.02
CA ILE A 214 12.18 -14.93 2.30
C ILE A 214 11.79 -15.47 3.69
N LEU A 215 11.86 -14.62 4.72
CA LEU A 215 11.48 -14.99 6.08
C LEU A 215 10.00 -15.39 6.15
N GLN A 216 9.12 -14.58 5.57
CA GLN A 216 7.68 -14.86 5.55
C GLN A 216 7.37 -16.15 4.80
N HIS A 217 8.01 -16.40 3.65
CA HIS A 217 7.86 -17.65 2.91
C HIS A 217 8.28 -18.87 3.75
N LYS A 218 9.38 -18.77 4.50
CA LYS A 218 9.85 -19.82 5.42
C LYS A 218 8.84 -20.08 6.56
N PHE A 219 8.31 -19.03 7.18
CA PHE A 219 7.32 -19.14 8.25
C PHE A 219 5.98 -19.70 7.75
N LEU A 220 5.58 -19.39 6.52
CA LEU A 220 4.36 -19.93 5.91
C LEU A 220 4.46 -21.40 5.58
N LYS A 221 5.64 -21.85 5.13
CA LYS A 221 5.89 -23.28 4.89
C LYS A 221 5.85 -24.07 6.21
N SER A 222 6.44 -23.52 7.27
CA SER A 222 6.40 -24.12 8.62
C SER A 222 5.01 -24.17 9.25
N SER A 223 4.07 -23.31 8.85
CA SER A 223 2.69 -23.32 9.36
C SER A 223 1.81 -24.36 8.67
N LYS A 224 2.24 -24.95 7.55
CA LYS A 224 1.49 -25.99 6.84
C LYS A 224 1.55 -27.34 7.58
N ASP A 225 2.57 -27.54 8.42
CA ASP A 225 2.75 -28.75 9.24
C ASP A 225 1.91 -28.77 10.53
N TRP A 226 1.12 -27.71 10.80
CA TRP A 226 0.20 -27.61 11.96
C TRP A 226 -1.28 -27.70 11.55
N ASN A 227 -1.59 -28.35 10.43
CA ASN A 227 -2.94 -28.88 10.16
C ASN A 227 -2.91 -30.40 10.37
N LEU A 228 -2.86 -30.81 11.64
CA LEU A 228 -3.27 -32.11 12.13
C LEU A 228 -4.41 -31.87 13.12
#